data_AF-A0A3Q1FTZ8-F1
#
_entry.id   AF-A0A3Q1FTZ8-F1
#
_cell.length_a   1.000
_cell.length_b   1.000
_cell.length_c   1.000
_cell.angle_alpha   90.00
_cell.angle_beta   90.00
_cell.angle_gamma   90.00
#
_symmetry.space_group_name_H-M   'P 1'
#
loop_
_entity.id
_entity.type
_entity.pdbx_description
1 polymer ?
#
loop_
_entity_poly.entity_id
_entity_poly.type
_entity_poly.pdbx_seq_one_letter_code
_entity_poly.pdbx_strand_id
1 'polypeptide(L)'
;LFFVRLKRLLCPCDSYVTCRNDNGAPVDWYILYKLPSKFGGGLEYLYIDGSTNGWRPSSKKINESGALANTLKPLLDFYTLRTEHFGYLLYNDDPPINVAVSKSFGHSKGERSNLLFDFWLSHSTPRFPTYRNRNFWPNNGNVNAQTFLCVTFPYATFRDIGVQLKYIHIYSFDFDLPTAFPMELQCVAQRSCYPKTEPWSRKVMLTSNAGREFISFAKYTRFGDDLYSGLISESVKNNFQLLPSDCSTPHRHVYNVNRVKLLQPSFSDTVDHSKWCLTEGGTVTCIADMNRMERQKKRGGGSPRG
;
A
#
# COMPACT_ATOMS: atom_id res chain seq x y z
N LEU A 1 -44.70 -10.33 -11.90
CA LEU A 1 -44.27 -10.05 -13.29
C LEU A 1 -42.75 -10.10 -13.34
N PHE A 2 -42.21 -11.02 -14.14
CA PHE A 2 -40.79 -11.15 -14.42
C PHE A 2 -40.30 -9.97 -15.27
N PHE A 3 -39.21 -9.33 -14.86
CA PHE A 3 -38.37 -8.61 -15.80
C PHE A 3 -37.07 -9.40 -15.98
N VAL A 4 -37.05 -10.21 -17.04
CA VAL A 4 -35.82 -10.62 -17.71
C VAL A 4 -35.36 -9.40 -18.49
N ARG A 5 -34.17 -8.85 -18.17
CA ARG A 5 -33.49 -7.89 -19.04
C ARG A 5 -32.22 -8.53 -19.58
N LEU A 6 -32.13 -8.47 -20.91
CA LEU A 6 -31.25 -9.21 -21.79
C LEU A 6 -29.76 -9.12 -21.39
N LYS A 7 -29.11 -10.29 -21.39
CA LYS A 7 -27.68 -10.40 -21.69
C LYS A 7 -27.44 -9.79 -23.07
N ARG A 8 -26.95 -8.55 -23.11
CA ARG A 8 -26.11 -8.12 -24.22
C ARG A 8 -24.78 -8.85 -24.05
N LEU A 9 -24.49 -9.77 -24.96
CA LEU A 9 -23.15 -10.25 -25.27
C LEU A 9 -22.33 -9.06 -25.81
N LEU A 10 -21.92 -8.19 -24.90
CA LEU A 10 -20.74 -7.36 -25.10
C LEU A 10 -19.59 -8.24 -24.63
N CYS A 11 -18.58 -8.42 -25.49
CA CYS A 11 -17.27 -8.90 -25.06
C CYS A 11 -16.92 -8.18 -23.74
N PRO A 12 -16.58 -8.88 -22.63
CA PRO A 12 -16.27 -8.21 -21.38
C PRO A 12 -14.99 -7.41 -21.62
N CYS A 13 -15.14 -6.14 -22.00
CA CYS A 13 -14.07 -5.19 -21.88
C CYS A 13 -13.82 -5.12 -20.38
N ASP A 14 -12.66 -5.65 -19.99
CA ASP A 14 -12.25 -6.04 -18.65
C ASP A 14 -12.17 -4.81 -17.72
N SER A 15 -13.33 -4.23 -17.38
CA SER A 15 -13.49 -2.94 -16.70
C SER A 15 -13.51 -3.06 -15.18
N TYR A 16 -13.22 -4.25 -14.65
CA TYR A 16 -13.11 -4.45 -13.23
C TYR A 16 -11.86 -3.75 -12.68
N VAL A 17 -12.07 -2.93 -11.66
CA VAL A 17 -11.02 -2.28 -10.89
C VAL A 17 -10.40 -3.34 -9.97
N THR A 18 -9.15 -3.71 -10.25
CA THR A 18 -8.45 -4.82 -9.57
C THR A 18 -6.95 -4.62 -9.73
N CYS A 19 -6.16 -5.27 -8.89
CA CYS A 19 -4.73 -5.43 -9.14
C CYS A 19 -4.52 -6.15 -10.48
N ARG A 20 -3.59 -5.66 -11.29
CA ARG A 20 -3.23 -6.25 -12.59
C ARG A 20 -1.74 -6.49 -12.68
N ASN A 21 -1.35 -7.59 -13.31
CA ASN A 21 0.06 -7.92 -13.55
C ASN A 21 0.63 -7.20 -14.78
N ASP A 22 1.88 -7.50 -15.14
CA ASP A 22 2.59 -6.87 -16.25
C ASP A 22 1.94 -7.04 -17.62
N ASN A 23 1.18 -8.12 -17.79
CA ASN A 23 0.44 -8.43 -19.02
C ASN A 23 -1.00 -7.86 -19.00
N GLY A 24 -1.37 -7.15 -17.93
CA GLY A 24 -2.69 -6.58 -17.74
C GLY A 24 -3.73 -7.57 -17.24
N ALA A 25 -3.36 -8.84 -16.98
CA ALA A 25 -4.29 -9.82 -16.45
C ALA A 25 -4.61 -9.51 -14.98
N PRO A 26 -5.87 -9.71 -14.54
CA PRO A 26 -6.26 -9.51 -13.15
C PRO A 26 -5.54 -10.50 -12.24
N VAL A 27 -5.08 -10.00 -11.09
CA VAL A 27 -4.46 -10.80 -10.03
C VAL A 27 -5.07 -10.42 -8.68
N ASP A 28 -5.04 -11.36 -7.73
CA ASP A 28 -5.60 -11.13 -6.40
C ASP A 28 -4.72 -10.20 -5.55
N TRP A 29 -3.40 -10.30 -5.69
CA TRP A 29 -2.43 -9.43 -5.06
C TRP A 29 -1.13 -9.45 -5.84
N TYR A 30 -0.30 -8.41 -5.68
CA TYR A 30 1.10 -8.43 -6.10
C TYR A 30 1.95 -7.55 -5.20
N ILE A 31 3.25 -7.85 -5.15
CA ILE A 31 4.28 -6.96 -4.63
C ILE A 31 5.19 -6.55 -5.78
N LEU A 32 5.42 -5.25 -5.88
CA LEU A 32 6.38 -4.65 -6.81
C LEU A 32 7.48 -3.98 -6.00
N TYR A 33 8.73 -4.33 -6.30
CA TYR A 33 9.91 -3.75 -5.69
C TYR A 33 10.72 -3.00 -6.75
N LYS A 34 10.60 -1.67 -6.79
CA LYS A 34 11.35 -0.80 -7.69
C LYS A 34 12.80 -0.69 -7.22
N LEU A 35 13.75 -0.83 -8.13
CA LEU A 35 15.18 -0.74 -7.84
C LEU A 35 15.67 0.72 -7.81
N PRO A 36 16.72 1.06 -7.04
CA PRO A 36 17.27 2.42 -7.00
C PRO A 36 17.90 2.85 -8.34
N SER A 37 18.19 4.15 -8.49
CA SER A 37 18.63 4.79 -9.75
C SER A 37 19.81 4.11 -10.44
N LYS A 38 20.70 3.47 -9.67
CA LYS A 38 21.84 2.71 -10.19
C LYS A 38 21.47 1.48 -11.03
N PHE A 39 20.21 1.04 -11.02
CA PHE A 39 19.70 -0.03 -11.86
C PHE A 39 18.69 0.53 -12.87
N GLY A 40 19.07 0.56 -14.14
CA GLY A 40 18.20 0.99 -15.23
C GLY A 40 17.54 2.36 -15.01
N GLY A 41 18.29 3.33 -14.45
CA GLY A 41 17.80 4.67 -14.15
C GLY A 41 16.78 4.75 -13.01
N GLY A 42 16.57 3.65 -12.28
CA GLY A 42 15.56 3.57 -11.22
C GLY A 42 14.15 3.36 -11.75
N LEU A 43 14.02 2.79 -12.94
CA LEU A 43 12.73 2.46 -13.56
C LEU A 43 12.48 0.95 -13.63
N GLU A 44 13.48 0.15 -13.30
CA GLU A 44 13.38 -1.30 -13.21
C GLU A 44 12.76 -1.74 -11.89
N TYR A 45 12.04 -2.84 -11.93
CA TYR A 45 11.44 -3.43 -10.75
C TYR A 45 11.44 -4.96 -10.79
N LEU A 46 11.44 -5.54 -9.59
CA LEU A 46 11.12 -6.93 -9.37
C LEU A 46 9.62 -7.05 -9.06
N TYR A 47 9.05 -8.19 -9.44
CA TYR A 47 7.63 -8.46 -9.33
C TYR A 47 7.39 -9.85 -8.74
N ILE A 48 6.36 -9.97 -7.90
CA ILE A 48 5.85 -11.24 -7.37
C ILE A 48 4.33 -11.14 -7.18
N ASP A 49 3.59 -12.18 -7.54
CA ASP A 49 2.17 -12.42 -7.30
C ASP A 49 1.94 -13.91 -6.93
N GLY A 50 0.68 -14.32 -6.75
CA GLY A 50 0.33 -15.70 -6.42
C GLY A 50 0.66 -16.75 -7.50
N SER A 51 0.91 -16.32 -8.74
CA SER A 51 1.29 -17.19 -9.87
C SER A 51 2.80 -17.24 -10.10
N THR A 52 3.55 -16.28 -9.57
CA THR A 52 5.00 -16.29 -9.65
C THR A 52 5.59 -17.18 -8.55
N ASN A 53 6.41 -18.14 -8.93
CA ASN A 53 7.17 -18.99 -8.00
C ASN A 53 8.39 -18.23 -7.42
N GLY A 54 8.15 -17.06 -6.82
CA GLY A 54 9.18 -16.16 -6.30
C GLY A 54 9.36 -14.89 -7.12
N TRP A 55 10.30 -14.04 -6.68
CA TRP A 55 10.63 -12.81 -7.38
C TRP A 55 11.07 -13.08 -8.82
N ARG A 56 10.67 -12.20 -9.74
CA ARG A 56 11.22 -12.13 -11.10
C ARG A 56 11.50 -10.68 -11.49
N PRO A 57 12.53 -10.41 -12.32
CA PRO A 57 12.67 -9.09 -12.94
C PRO A 57 11.52 -8.86 -13.92
N SER A 58 10.93 -7.67 -13.91
CA SER A 58 9.99 -7.26 -14.95
C SER A 58 10.74 -6.80 -16.20
N SER A 59 10.17 -7.08 -17.38
CA SER A 59 10.62 -6.48 -18.64
C SER A 59 10.03 -5.10 -18.89
N LYS A 60 9.11 -4.64 -18.03
CA LYS A 60 8.44 -3.33 -18.13
C LYS A 60 9.14 -2.29 -17.26
N LYS A 61 8.92 -1.02 -17.57
CA LYS A 61 9.41 0.12 -16.78
C LYS A 61 8.26 0.72 -15.98
N ILE A 62 8.52 1.01 -14.70
CA ILE A 62 7.48 1.38 -13.71
C ILE A 62 6.69 2.65 -14.08
N ASN A 63 7.28 3.52 -14.91
CA ASN A 63 6.72 4.81 -15.33
C ASN A 63 5.91 4.75 -16.63
N GLU A 64 5.91 3.61 -17.33
CA GLU A 64 5.35 3.51 -18.68
C GLU A 64 4.24 2.46 -18.75
N SER A 65 4.54 1.23 -18.36
CA SER A 65 3.65 0.07 -18.55
C SER A 65 3.88 -1.01 -17.48
N GLY A 66 3.08 -2.07 -17.55
CA GLY A 66 3.16 -3.19 -16.62
C GLY A 66 2.25 -3.03 -15.42
N ALA A 67 2.52 -3.78 -14.33
CA ALA A 67 1.56 -3.98 -13.25
C ALA A 67 0.98 -2.68 -12.66
N LEU A 68 1.84 -1.70 -12.35
CA LEU A 68 1.40 -0.44 -11.75
C LEU A 68 0.55 0.39 -12.72
N ALA A 69 1.00 0.59 -13.96
CA ALA A 69 0.25 1.33 -14.98
C ALA A 69 -1.10 0.66 -15.29
N ASN A 70 -1.13 -0.68 -15.38
CA ASN A 70 -2.35 -1.45 -15.63
C ASN A 70 -3.35 -1.32 -14.47
N THR A 71 -2.85 -1.34 -13.23
CA THR A 71 -3.67 -1.21 -12.02
C THR A 71 -4.24 0.21 -11.88
N LEU A 72 -3.45 1.24 -12.19
CA LEU A 72 -3.86 2.65 -12.13
C LEU A 72 -4.76 3.08 -13.28
N LYS A 73 -4.82 2.33 -14.37
CA LYS A 73 -5.54 2.71 -15.59
C LYS A 73 -6.96 3.23 -15.35
N PRO A 74 -7.80 2.61 -14.48
CA PRO A 74 -9.14 3.13 -14.20
C PRO A 74 -9.13 4.55 -13.61
N LEU A 75 -8.22 4.86 -12.68
CA LEU A 75 -8.06 6.21 -12.14
C LEU A 75 -7.60 7.20 -13.22
N LEU A 76 -6.60 6.81 -14.02
CA LEU A 76 -6.05 7.67 -15.06
C LEU A 76 -7.08 7.96 -16.16
N ASP A 77 -7.92 6.99 -16.49
CA ASP A 77 -9.03 7.19 -17.42
C ASP A 77 -10.11 8.06 -16.82
N PHE A 78 -10.43 7.92 -15.53
CA PHE A 78 -11.42 8.76 -14.84
C PHE A 78 -11.09 10.26 -14.94
N TYR A 79 -9.81 10.64 -14.85
CA TYR A 79 -9.40 12.05 -15.00
C TYR A 79 -9.83 12.68 -16.34
N THR A 80 -9.99 11.86 -17.37
CA THR A 80 -10.41 12.31 -18.70
C THR A 80 -11.87 12.02 -19.02
N LEU A 81 -12.36 10.83 -18.64
CA LEU A 81 -13.67 10.31 -19.07
C LEU A 81 -14.78 10.63 -18.08
N ARG A 82 -14.45 10.94 -16.82
CA ARG A 82 -15.43 11.19 -15.75
C ARG A 82 -16.48 10.08 -15.64
N THR A 83 -16.02 8.84 -15.62
CA THR A 83 -16.88 7.66 -15.49
C THR A 83 -17.84 7.80 -14.32
N GLU A 84 -19.15 7.78 -14.60
CA GLU A 84 -20.18 7.90 -13.57
C GLU A 84 -20.03 6.82 -12.53
N HIS A 85 -20.20 7.19 -11.25
CA HIS A 85 -20.11 6.32 -10.07
C HIS A 85 -18.69 5.82 -9.70
N PHE A 86 -17.64 6.28 -10.40
CA PHE A 86 -16.26 5.97 -10.04
C PHE A 86 -15.87 6.66 -8.74
N GLY A 87 -15.27 5.91 -7.82
CA GLY A 87 -14.82 6.46 -6.55
C GLY A 87 -13.35 6.17 -6.29
N TYR A 88 -12.61 7.13 -5.76
CA TYR A 88 -11.21 6.97 -5.40
C TYR A 88 -10.83 7.76 -4.14
N LEU A 89 -9.77 7.31 -3.47
CA LEU A 89 -9.17 7.99 -2.32
C LEU A 89 -7.66 7.87 -2.43
N LEU A 90 -6.97 9.00 -2.59
CA LEU A 90 -5.51 9.05 -2.64
C LEU A 90 -4.98 9.69 -1.35
N TYR A 91 -3.98 9.06 -0.74
CA TYR A 91 -3.36 9.58 0.47
C TYR A 91 -1.85 9.47 0.43
N ASN A 92 -1.17 10.51 0.93
CA ASN A 92 0.28 10.59 0.92
C ASN A 92 0.71 11.69 1.91
N ASP A 93 1.64 11.39 2.81
CA ASP A 93 2.21 12.37 3.75
C ASP A 93 3.24 13.32 3.09
N ASP A 94 3.60 13.09 1.84
CA ASP A 94 4.33 14.02 0.96
C ASP A 94 3.65 14.04 -0.42
N PRO A 95 2.50 14.73 -0.55
CA PRO A 95 1.62 14.63 -1.71
C PRO A 95 2.22 15.33 -2.95
N PRO A 96 1.71 15.03 -4.17
CA PRO A 96 2.18 15.66 -5.41
C PRO A 96 1.84 17.15 -5.53
N ILE A 97 1.02 17.67 -4.61
CA ILE A 97 0.66 19.08 -4.51
C ILE A 97 1.62 19.79 -3.54
N ASN A 98 2.06 21.01 -3.87
CA ASN A 98 2.99 21.79 -3.05
C ASN A 98 2.30 22.32 -1.77
N VAL A 99 1.99 21.43 -0.83
CA VAL A 99 1.36 21.72 0.45
C VAL A 99 2.15 21.06 1.57
N ALA A 100 2.48 21.83 2.61
CA ALA A 100 3.10 21.30 3.81
C ALA A 100 2.08 20.47 4.62
N VAL A 101 2.29 19.17 4.71
CA VAL A 101 1.44 18.28 5.53
C VAL A 101 1.86 18.38 7.00
N SER A 102 0.88 18.58 7.89
CA SER A 102 1.11 18.60 9.33
C SER A 102 1.70 17.28 9.82
N LYS A 103 2.66 17.36 10.75
CA LYS A 103 3.26 16.19 11.43
C LYS A 103 2.25 15.38 12.27
N SER A 104 1.05 15.92 12.51
CA SER A 104 -0.04 15.21 13.17
C SER A 104 -0.60 14.05 12.34
N PHE A 105 -0.44 14.08 11.00
CA PHE A 105 -0.84 12.98 10.12
C PHE A 105 0.17 11.84 10.15
N GLY A 106 -0.32 10.61 9.98
CA GLY A 106 0.51 9.43 9.87
C GLY A 106 1.48 9.47 8.70
N HIS A 107 2.55 8.70 8.81
CA HIS A 107 3.48 8.46 7.72
C HIS A 107 2.97 7.29 6.90
N SER A 108 2.17 7.58 5.88
CA SER A 108 1.47 6.57 5.10
C SER A 108 1.16 7.07 3.71
N LYS A 109 1.29 6.19 2.72
CA LYS A 109 1.02 6.51 1.32
C LYS A 109 0.30 5.35 0.65
N GLY A 110 -0.71 5.68 -0.14
CA GLY A 110 -1.49 4.68 -0.85
C GLY A 110 -2.60 5.28 -1.68
N GLU A 111 -3.18 4.41 -2.49
CA GLU A 111 -4.23 4.72 -3.44
C GLU A 111 -5.34 3.67 -3.37
N ARG A 112 -6.57 4.15 -3.61
CA ARG A 112 -7.79 3.37 -3.77
C ARG A 112 -8.55 3.90 -4.97
N SER A 113 -9.11 3.01 -5.80
CA SER A 113 -10.13 3.32 -6.82
C SER A 113 -11.25 2.27 -6.82
N ASN A 114 -12.43 2.58 -7.37
CA ASN A 114 -13.58 1.67 -7.45
C ASN A 114 -14.54 1.97 -8.61
N LEU A 115 -15.11 0.90 -9.18
CA LEU A 115 -16.53 0.87 -9.56
C LEU A 115 -17.27 -0.48 -9.54
N LEU A 116 -16.83 -1.50 -8.80
CA LEU A 116 -17.60 -2.69 -8.35
C LEU A 116 -16.68 -3.81 -7.84
N PHE A 117 -15.37 -3.67 -8.05
CA PHE A 117 -14.30 -4.48 -7.47
C PHE A 117 -13.19 -3.51 -7.05
N ASP A 118 -12.51 -3.80 -5.96
CA ASP A 118 -11.75 -2.80 -5.25
C ASP A 118 -10.33 -3.30 -4.96
N PHE A 119 -9.33 -2.47 -5.22
CA PHE A 119 -7.98 -2.72 -4.71
C PHE A 119 -7.59 -1.70 -3.66
N TRP A 120 -6.67 -2.10 -2.80
CA TRP A 120 -5.91 -1.19 -1.95
C TRP A 120 -4.42 -1.30 -2.33
N LEU A 121 -3.84 -0.17 -2.73
CA LEU A 121 -2.43 -0.05 -3.09
C LEU A 121 -1.69 0.74 -2.01
N SER A 122 -0.83 0.09 -1.22
CA SER A 122 0.10 0.77 -0.30
C SER A 122 1.47 0.91 -0.97
N HIS A 123 2.16 2.03 -0.73
CA HIS A 123 3.48 2.28 -1.31
C HIS A 123 4.38 3.20 -0.48
N SER A 124 5.66 3.25 -0.83
CA SER A 124 6.65 4.12 -0.17
C SER A 124 7.01 5.40 -0.94
N THR A 125 6.56 5.54 -2.20
CA THR A 125 6.96 6.61 -3.13
C THR A 125 6.37 7.99 -2.77
N PRO A 126 7.20 9.01 -2.45
CA PRO A 126 6.72 10.39 -2.23
C PRO A 126 6.23 11.03 -3.53
N ARG A 127 5.29 11.99 -3.42
CA ARG A 127 4.69 12.73 -4.54
C ARG A 127 4.03 11.86 -5.61
N PHE A 128 3.60 10.66 -5.21
CA PHE A 128 2.94 9.70 -6.07
C PHE A 128 1.44 9.59 -5.75
N PRO A 129 0.61 9.35 -6.78
CA PRO A 129 0.90 9.56 -8.20
C PRO A 129 1.11 11.06 -8.50
N THR A 130 1.60 11.40 -9.69
CA THR A 130 1.55 12.81 -10.13
C THR A 130 0.10 13.29 -10.15
N TYR A 131 -0.12 14.55 -9.79
CA TYR A 131 -1.48 15.07 -9.61
C TYR A 131 -2.27 15.12 -10.94
N ARG A 132 -3.38 14.36 -11.01
CA ARG A 132 -4.35 14.33 -12.11
C ARG A 132 -3.72 14.29 -13.52
N ASN A 133 -2.70 13.45 -13.69
CA ASN A 133 -1.94 13.33 -14.93
C ASN A 133 -1.76 11.85 -15.31
N ARG A 134 -1.89 11.53 -16.61
CA ARG A 134 -1.64 10.19 -17.17
C ARG A 134 -0.17 9.78 -17.05
N ASN A 135 0.76 10.74 -17.05
CA ASN A 135 2.16 10.51 -16.73
C ASN A 135 2.32 10.35 -15.21
N PHE A 136 1.77 9.27 -14.66
CA PHE A 136 1.50 9.07 -13.23
C PHE A 136 2.77 9.01 -12.35
N TRP A 137 3.94 8.77 -12.94
CA TRP A 137 5.17 8.51 -12.21
C TRP A 137 5.97 9.79 -11.91
N PRO A 138 6.30 10.06 -10.63
CA PRO A 138 7.05 11.25 -10.27
C PRO A 138 8.57 11.02 -10.36
N ASN A 139 9.31 12.00 -10.90
CA ASN A 139 10.77 11.89 -11.10
C ASN A 139 11.56 11.62 -9.81
N ASN A 140 11.11 12.14 -8.66
CA ASN A 140 11.76 11.85 -7.37
C ASN A 140 11.66 10.37 -6.96
N GLY A 141 10.73 9.61 -7.55
CA GLY A 141 10.61 8.17 -7.35
C GLY A 141 11.80 7.37 -7.92
N ASN A 142 12.62 7.95 -8.81
CA ASN A 142 13.71 7.22 -9.46
C ASN A 142 14.89 6.94 -8.53
N VAL A 143 15.16 7.83 -7.58
CA VAL A 143 16.40 7.82 -6.79
C VAL A 143 16.55 6.56 -5.94
N ASN A 144 15.55 6.27 -5.10
CA ASN A 144 15.62 5.20 -4.10
C ASN A 144 14.75 4.01 -4.48
N ALA A 145 15.06 2.84 -3.94
CA ALA A 145 14.16 1.70 -4.03
C ALA A 145 12.82 2.00 -3.35
N GLN A 146 11.74 1.44 -3.90
CA GLN A 146 10.37 1.65 -3.41
C GLN A 146 9.62 0.33 -3.48
N THR A 147 8.73 0.10 -2.53
CA THR A 147 7.83 -1.06 -2.55
C THR A 147 6.39 -0.61 -2.75
N PHE A 148 5.64 -1.43 -3.49
CA PHE A 148 4.21 -1.32 -3.67
C PHE A 148 3.57 -2.68 -3.35
N LEU A 149 2.49 -2.66 -2.58
CA LEU A 149 1.63 -3.81 -2.35
C LEU A 149 0.23 -3.47 -2.86
N CYS A 150 -0.24 -4.24 -3.83
CA CYS A 150 -1.62 -4.20 -4.28
C CYS A 150 -2.34 -5.45 -3.81
N VAL A 151 -3.51 -5.28 -3.20
CA VAL A 151 -4.42 -6.39 -2.88
C VAL A 151 -5.84 -6.05 -3.34
N THR A 152 -6.45 -6.96 -4.06
CA THR A 152 -7.86 -6.91 -4.49
C THR A 152 -8.71 -7.45 -3.36
N PHE A 153 -9.63 -6.64 -2.86
CA PHE A 153 -10.51 -6.96 -1.73
C PHE A 153 -11.98 -6.94 -2.15
N PRO A 154 -12.83 -7.78 -1.54
CA PRO A 154 -14.28 -7.62 -1.64
C PRO A 154 -14.70 -6.25 -1.09
N TYR A 155 -15.75 -5.65 -1.66
CA TYR A 155 -16.26 -4.35 -1.24
C TYR A 155 -16.57 -4.28 0.27
N ALA A 156 -17.09 -5.38 0.85
CA ALA A 156 -17.41 -5.45 2.28
C ALA A 156 -16.20 -5.18 3.20
N THR A 157 -14.99 -5.51 2.74
CA THR A 157 -13.73 -5.32 3.49
C THR A 157 -13.37 -3.82 3.63
N PHE A 158 -13.93 -2.94 2.80
CA PHE A 158 -13.55 -1.52 2.80
C PHE A 158 -14.04 -0.72 3.99
N ARG A 159 -15.04 -1.24 4.72
CA ARG A 159 -15.38 -0.71 6.03
C ARG A 159 -14.19 -0.83 6.98
N ASP A 160 -13.61 -2.03 7.07
CA ASP A 160 -12.46 -2.31 7.93
C ASP A 160 -11.20 -1.58 7.49
N ILE A 161 -11.00 -1.42 6.18
CA ILE A 161 -9.90 -0.61 5.63
C ILE A 161 -10.10 0.86 6.01
N GLY A 162 -11.30 1.42 5.90
CA GLY A 162 -11.60 2.78 6.35
C GLY A 162 -11.25 2.99 7.83
N VAL A 163 -11.57 2.02 8.69
CA VAL A 163 -11.15 2.04 10.10
C VAL A 163 -9.62 1.94 10.23
N GLN A 164 -8.93 1.10 9.46
CA GLN A 164 -7.45 1.08 9.47
C GLN A 164 -6.85 2.44 9.11
N LEU A 165 -7.35 3.08 8.05
CA LEU A 165 -6.88 4.39 7.60
C LEU A 165 -7.14 5.49 8.67
N LYS A 166 -8.22 5.36 9.45
CA LYS A 166 -8.48 6.22 10.62
C LYS A 166 -7.38 6.08 11.68
N TYR A 167 -7.00 4.85 12.03
CA TYR A 167 -5.92 4.62 13.02
C TYR A 167 -4.57 5.10 12.51
N ILE A 168 -4.28 4.88 11.23
CA ILE A 168 -3.11 5.42 10.54
C ILE A 168 -3.11 6.96 10.57
N HIS A 169 -4.30 7.58 10.56
CA HIS A 169 -4.50 9.03 10.45
C HIS A 169 -3.89 9.57 9.16
N ILE A 170 -4.34 9.02 8.03
CA ILE A 170 -3.84 9.36 6.68
C ILE A 170 -4.04 10.83 6.32
N TYR A 171 -3.17 11.35 5.45
CA TYR A 171 -3.42 12.61 4.75
C TYR A 171 -4.00 12.33 3.36
N SER A 172 -5.32 12.35 3.24
CA SER A 172 -6.05 12.25 1.96
C SER A 172 -5.81 13.52 1.13
N PHE A 173 -5.18 13.45 -0.05
CA PHE A 173 -4.88 14.67 -0.85
C PHE A 173 -5.81 14.88 -2.04
N ASP A 174 -6.46 13.83 -2.55
CA ASP A 174 -7.48 13.90 -3.58
C ASP A 174 -8.44 12.73 -3.43
N PHE A 175 -9.73 12.96 -3.66
CA PHE A 175 -10.75 11.93 -3.56
C PHE A 175 -12.00 12.33 -4.36
N ASP A 176 -12.70 11.32 -4.84
CA ASP A 176 -14.07 11.42 -5.32
C ASP A 176 -14.79 10.20 -4.76
N LEU A 177 -15.73 10.39 -3.84
CA LEU A 177 -16.39 9.27 -3.15
C LEU A 177 -17.90 9.46 -3.26
N PRO A 178 -18.59 8.65 -4.10
CA PRO A 178 -20.04 8.61 -4.11
C PRO A 178 -20.60 8.35 -2.71
N THR A 179 -21.76 8.94 -2.40
CA THR A 179 -22.41 8.85 -1.06
C THR A 179 -22.72 7.42 -0.62
N ALA A 180 -22.81 6.48 -1.57
CA ALA A 180 -22.98 5.06 -1.31
C ALA A 180 -21.75 4.39 -0.67
N PHE A 181 -20.58 5.05 -0.60
CA PHE A 181 -19.37 4.47 -0.02
C PHE A 181 -19.45 4.41 1.51
N PRO A 182 -18.75 3.45 2.17
CA PRO A 182 -18.71 3.35 3.63
C PRO A 182 -18.37 4.69 4.27
N MET A 183 -19.13 5.05 5.31
CA MET A 183 -18.95 6.32 6.03
C MET A 183 -17.52 6.46 6.56
N GLU A 184 -16.89 5.37 6.97
CA GLU A 184 -15.51 5.33 7.45
C GLU A 184 -14.51 5.85 6.41
N LEU A 185 -14.74 5.56 5.12
CA LEU A 185 -13.91 6.08 4.02
C LEU A 185 -14.17 7.57 3.77
N GLN A 186 -15.45 7.99 3.78
CA GLN A 186 -15.81 9.40 3.64
C GLN A 186 -15.17 10.25 4.76
N CYS A 187 -15.18 9.71 5.99
CA CYS A 187 -14.61 10.30 7.19
C CYS A 187 -13.10 10.58 7.03
N VAL A 188 -12.32 9.57 6.61
CA VAL A 188 -10.86 9.73 6.45
C VAL A 188 -10.50 10.56 5.23
N ALA A 189 -11.32 10.54 4.18
CA ALA A 189 -11.14 11.37 2.99
C ALA A 189 -11.18 12.87 3.33
N GLN A 190 -12.07 13.26 4.24
CA GLN A 190 -12.20 14.63 4.75
C GLN A 190 -11.15 15.02 5.80
N ARG A 191 -10.22 14.11 6.17
CA ARG A 191 -9.17 14.33 7.17
C ARG A 191 -9.68 14.67 8.58
N SER A 192 -10.97 14.46 8.86
CA SER A 192 -11.60 14.82 10.14
C SER A 192 -11.58 13.69 11.17
N CYS A 193 -11.13 12.49 10.76
CA CYS A 193 -11.35 11.27 11.52
C CYS A 193 -10.05 10.61 11.99
N TYR A 194 -9.97 10.45 13.31
CA TYR A 194 -8.89 9.78 14.03
C TYR A 194 -9.43 9.17 15.34
N PRO A 195 -8.73 8.21 15.96
CA PRO A 195 -9.11 7.65 17.25
C PRO A 195 -9.16 8.75 18.32
N LYS A 196 -10.28 8.84 19.05
CA LYS A 196 -10.48 9.84 20.12
C LYS A 196 -10.23 9.27 21.51
N THR A 197 -10.41 7.97 21.65
CA THR A 197 -10.22 7.18 22.87
C THR A 197 -9.38 5.96 22.54
N GLU A 198 -8.90 5.30 23.60
CA GLU A 198 -8.26 4.00 23.48
C GLU A 198 -9.18 2.94 22.87
N PRO A 199 -8.61 1.89 22.23
CA PRO A 199 -7.18 1.64 22.04
C PRO A 199 -6.54 2.58 20.99
N TRP A 200 -5.23 2.84 21.11
CA TRP A 200 -4.47 3.67 20.15
C TRP A 200 -3.88 2.88 18.98
N SER A 201 -4.18 1.59 18.90
CA SER A 201 -3.74 0.69 17.84
C SER A 201 -4.88 -0.23 17.41
N ARG A 202 -4.74 -0.80 16.21
CA ARG A 202 -5.69 -1.77 15.67
C ARG A 202 -4.97 -2.84 14.86
N LYS A 203 -5.39 -4.08 15.10
CA LYS A 203 -5.04 -5.26 14.33
C LYS A 203 -6.31 -5.81 13.71
N VAL A 204 -6.30 -6.07 12.40
CA VAL A 204 -7.45 -6.66 11.70
C VAL A 204 -6.95 -7.65 10.65
N MET A 205 -7.71 -8.73 10.46
CA MET A 205 -7.49 -9.68 9.37
C MET A 205 -8.37 -9.26 8.18
N LEU A 206 -7.74 -9.04 7.03
CA LEU A 206 -8.37 -8.66 5.77
C LEU A 206 -8.22 -9.84 4.81
N THR A 207 -9.33 -10.31 4.25
CA THR A 207 -9.31 -11.43 3.29
C THR A 207 -9.46 -10.88 1.88
N SER A 208 -8.52 -11.21 1.00
CA SER A 208 -8.55 -10.83 -0.41
C SER A 208 -9.69 -11.50 -1.16
N ASN A 209 -9.93 -11.09 -2.40
CA ASN A 209 -11.02 -11.61 -3.21
C ASN A 209 -10.87 -13.11 -3.52
N ALA A 210 -9.63 -13.61 -3.64
CA ALA A 210 -9.34 -15.04 -3.82
C ALA A 210 -9.17 -15.80 -2.49
N GLY A 211 -9.46 -15.19 -1.33
CA GLY A 211 -9.45 -15.87 -0.04
C GLY A 211 -8.11 -15.89 0.69
N ARG A 212 -7.11 -15.13 0.24
CA ARG A 212 -5.84 -15.00 0.96
C ARG A 212 -5.99 -14.05 2.14
N GLU A 213 -5.51 -14.47 3.31
CA GLU A 213 -5.54 -13.65 4.52
C GLU A 213 -4.34 -12.72 4.61
N PHE A 214 -4.61 -11.46 4.95
CA PHE A 214 -3.62 -10.42 5.24
C PHE A 214 -3.90 -9.83 6.62
N ILE A 215 -2.91 -9.76 7.50
CA ILE A 215 -3.05 -9.09 8.79
C ILE A 215 -2.59 -7.65 8.63
N SER A 216 -3.50 -6.70 8.83
CA SER A 216 -3.19 -5.27 8.84
C SER A 216 -3.01 -4.76 10.27
N PHE A 217 -1.85 -4.16 10.52
CA PHE A 217 -1.52 -3.44 11.75
C PHE A 217 -1.58 -1.94 11.51
N ALA A 218 -2.18 -1.20 12.44
CA ALA A 218 -2.22 0.24 12.42
C ALA A 218 -2.00 0.79 13.82
N LYS A 219 -1.25 1.89 13.93
CA LYS A 219 -1.11 2.66 15.16
C LYS A 219 -1.43 4.13 14.93
N TYR A 220 -2.02 4.74 15.94
CA TYR A 220 -2.18 6.19 16.03
C TYR A 220 -1.00 6.81 16.79
N THR A 221 -0.79 8.12 16.61
CA THR A 221 0.31 8.88 17.25
C THR A 221 0.41 8.67 18.77
N ARG A 222 -0.72 8.39 19.44
CA ARG A 222 -0.79 8.20 20.90
C ARG A 222 -0.44 6.78 21.38
N PHE A 223 -0.10 5.85 20.48
CA PHE A 223 0.21 4.47 20.83
C PHE A 223 1.42 4.33 21.78
N GLY A 224 2.39 5.24 21.72
CA GLY A 224 3.49 5.29 22.68
C GLY A 224 4.69 4.38 22.35
N ASP A 225 4.57 3.45 21.41
CA ASP A 225 5.70 2.61 20.94
C ASP A 225 5.82 2.56 19.39
N ASP A 226 6.85 1.90 18.87
CA ASP A 226 7.06 1.64 17.46
C ASP A 226 6.15 0.51 16.93
N LEU A 227 5.84 0.55 15.63
CA LEU A 227 4.89 -0.40 15.00
C LEU A 227 5.43 -1.85 15.02
N TYR A 228 6.74 -2.02 14.93
CA TYR A 228 7.38 -3.31 14.80
C TYR A 228 7.52 -3.98 16.17
N SER A 229 8.09 -3.29 17.16
CA SER A 229 8.24 -3.81 18.54
C SER A 229 6.91 -3.90 19.28
N GLY A 230 6.08 -2.87 19.19
CA GLY A 230 4.89 -2.76 20.04
C GLY A 230 3.65 -3.45 19.48
N LEU A 231 3.62 -3.84 18.20
CA LEU A 231 2.44 -4.49 17.60
C LEU A 231 2.77 -5.75 16.82
N ILE A 232 3.72 -5.66 15.89
CA ILE A 232 4.03 -6.78 15.01
C ILE A 232 4.70 -7.91 15.81
N SER A 233 5.79 -7.65 16.54
CA SER A 233 6.49 -8.69 17.31
C SER A 233 5.69 -9.21 18.51
N GLU A 234 4.75 -8.44 19.07
CA GLU A 234 3.80 -8.97 20.06
C GLU A 234 2.84 -9.98 19.45
N SER A 235 2.42 -9.74 18.19
CA SER A 235 1.47 -10.59 17.48
C SER A 235 2.08 -11.82 16.83
N VAL A 236 3.38 -11.83 16.58
CA VAL A 236 4.11 -12.96 16.00
C VAL A 236 5.12 -13.38 17.04
N LYS A 237 4.98 -14.57 17.62
CA LYS A 237 5.87 -15.08 18.68
C LYS A 237 7.33 -15.35 18.22
N ASN A 238 7.86 -14.58 17.25
CA ASN A 238 9.14 -14.77 16.58
C ASN A 238 9.93 -13.45 16.45
N ASN A 239 11.24 -13.57 16.28
CA ASN A 239 12.18 -12.46 16.06
C ASN A 239 12.02 -11.85 14.65
N PHE A 240 12.13 -10.52 14.55
CA PHE A 240 12.11 -9.71 13.33
C PHE A 240 13.47 -9.07 13.02
N GLN A 241 13.58 -8.40 11.87
CA GLN A 241 14.73 -7.60 11.51
C GLN A 241 14.37 -6.08 11.23
N LEU A 242 14.70 -5.06 12.08
CA LEU A 242 15.28 -3.71 11.69
C LEU A 242 15.63 -2.72 12.88
N LEU A 243 16.69 -1.86 12.85
CA LEU A 243 17.30 -0.84 13.83
C LEU A 243 17.56 -1.28 15.30
N PRO A 244 18.49 -0.65 16.08
CA PRO A 244 19.41 -1.36 17.01
C PRO A 244 18.69 -2.45 17.78
N SER A 245 19.26 -3.66 17.75
CA SER A 245 18.58 -4.89 18.15
C SER A 245 17.80 -4.67 19.42
N ASP A 246 16.47 -4.65 19.30
CA ASP A 246 15.64 -4.60 20.49
C ASP A 246 15.62 -6.02 21.04
N CYS A 247 16.54 -6.28 21.95
CA CYS A 247 16.68 -7.53 22.67
C CYS A 247 16.08 -7.45 24.08
N SER A 248 15.33 -6.38 24.37
CA SER A 248 14.78 -6.12 25.70
C SER A 248 13.77 -7.20 26.12
N THR A 249 13.14 -7.87 25.15
CA THR A 249 12.25 -9.00 25.39
C THR A 249 12.96 -10.34 25.08
N PRO A 250 13.07 -11.25 26.06
CA PRO A 250 13.61 -12.59 25.83
C PRO A 250 12.82 -13.31 24.72
N HIS A 251 13.53 -13.88 23.75
CA HIS A 251 12.98 -14.61 22.60
C HIS A 251 12.15 -13.77 21.59
N ARG A 252 12.30 -12.43 21.60
CA ARG A 252 11.67 -11.51 20.62
C ARG A 252 12.63 -10.40 20.20
N HIS A 253 13.58 -10.71 19.34
CA HIS A 253 14.57 -9.79 18.82
C HIS A 253 14.09 -9.08 17.56
N VAL A 254 14.40 -7.80 17.38
CA VAL A 254 14.16 -7.04 16.13
C VAL A 254 15.49 -6.49 15.58
N TYR A 255 16.07 -7.06 14.51
CA TYR A 255 17.44 -6.85 13.97
C TYR A 255 17.63 -5.98 12.70
N ASN A 256 18.62 -5.11 12.56
CA ASN A 256 18.86 -4.39 11.28
C ASN A 256 18.98 -5.19 9.96
N VAL A 257 18.34 -4.69 8.88
CA VAL A 257 18.74 -4.97 7.49
C VAL A 257 19.70 -3.88 7.02
N ASN A 258 20.98 -4.21 6.84
CA ASN A 258 22.01 -3.28 6.35
C ASN A 258 22.24 -3.37 4.83
N ARG A 259 21.83 -4.48 4.22
CA ARG A 259 21.99 -4.72 2.78
C ARG A 259 20.83 -5.53 2.25
N VAL A 260 20.36 -5.15 1.07
CA VAL A 260 19.31 -5.88 0.36
C VAL A 260 19.94 -6.62 -0.81
N LYS A 261 19.69 -7.93 -0.89
CA LYS A 261 20.02 -8.79 -2.02
C LYS A 261 18.80 -9.64 -2.35
N LEU A 262 18.16 -9.35 -3.48
CA LEU A 262 17.09 -10.16 -4.04
C LEU A 262 17.67 -10.95 -5.21
N LEU A 263 17.43 -10.51 -6.45
CA LEU A 263 17.97 -11.11 -7.67
C LEU A 263 19.12 -10.34 -8.30
N GLN A 264 19.28 -9.07 -7.92
CA GLN A 264 20.27 -8.15 -8.46
C GLN A 264 21.46 -8.00 -7.51
N PRO A 265 22.59 -7.39 -7.95
CA PRO A 265 23.70 -7.05 -7.07
C PRO A 265 23.22 -6.29 -5.83
N SER A 266 23.81 -6.59 -4.67
CA SER A 266 23.36 -6.02 -3.41
C SER A 266 23.42 -4.49 -3.41
N PHE A 267 22.50 -3.85 -2.68
CA PHE A 267 22.53 -2.42 -2.43
C PHE A 267 22.35 -2.09 -0.95
N SER A 268 22.80 -0.90 -0.59
CA SER A 268 22.72 -0.34 0.77
C SER A 268 21.26 -0.08 1.13
N ASP A 269 20.89 -0.31 2.38
CA ASP A 269 19.58 0.08 2.92
C ASP A 269 19.36 1.59 2.86
N THR A 270 20.44 2.39 2.89
CA THR A 270 20.37 3.86 2.79
C THR A 270 19.81 4.39 1.46
N VAL A 271 19.76 3.56 0.42
CA VAL A 271 19.12 3.87 -0.88
C VAL A 271 17.82 3.09 -1.08
N ASP A 272 17.26 2.52 -0.01
CA ASP A 272 15.98 1.82 0.03
C ASP A 272 14.97 2.59 0.89
N HIS A 273 13.91 3.10 0.27
CA HIS A 273 12.78 3.69 1.00
C HIS A 273 11.66 2.69 1.28
N SER A 274 11.80 1.46 0.77
CA SER A 274 10.92 0.36 1.09
C SER A 274 10.97 0.10 2.58
N LYS A 275 9.81 -0.16 3.17
CA LYS A 275 9.73 -0.54 4.58
C LYS A 275 9.08 -1.90 4.61
N TRP A 276 9.87 -2.88 5.01
CA TRP A 276 9.44 -4.26 5.07
C TRP A 276 10.11 -4.95 6.24
N CYS A 277 9.49 -6.02 6.73
CA CYS A 277 10.07 -6.89 7.74
C CYS A 277 9.96 -8.35 7.34
N LEU A 278 10.92 -9.15 7.82
CA LEU A 278 10.90 -10.60 7.74
C LEU A 278 11.03 -11.17 9.15
N THR A 279 10.34 -12.28 9.42
CA THR A 279 10.65 -13.09 10.60
C THR A 279 11.92 -13.90 10.35
N GLU A 280 12.63 -14.25 11.41
CA GLU A 280 13.69 -15.26 11.38
C GLU A 280 13.15 -16.56 10.72
N GLY A 281 13.90 -17.11 9.75
CA GLY A 281 13.45 -18.23 8.91
C GLY A 281 12.58 -17.86 7.69
N GLY A 282 12.25 -16.58 7.48
CA GLY A 282 11.62 -16.09 6.25
C GLY A 282 10.14 -16.47 6.06
N THR A 283 9.50 -17.03 7.08
CA THR A 283 8.10 -17.52 7.01
C THR A 283 7.05 -16.43 6.85
N VAL A 284 7.43 -15.17 7.06
CA VAL A 284 6.51 -14.03 7.14
C VAL A 284 7.16 -12.82 6.52
N THR A 285 6.42 -12.13 5.65
CA THR A 285 6.80 -10.81 5.13
C THR A 285 5.78 -9.76 5.56
N CYS A 286 6.27 -8.60 5.99
CA CYS A 286 5.45 -7.42 6.22
C CYS A 286 5.89 -6.30 5.28
N ILE A 287 4.94 -5.54 4.76
CA ILE A 287 5.17 -4.30 4.01
C ILE A 287 4.55 -3.18 4.84
N ALA A 288 5.26 -2.07 5.00
CA ALA A 288 4.91 -1.02 5.94
C ALA A 288 4.93 0.36 5.32
N ASP A 289 4.11 1.23 5.88
CA ASP A 289 4.06 2.65 5.57
C ASP A 289 5.15 3.44 6.33
N MET A 290 5.62 2.90 7.47
CA MET A 290 6.58 3.54 8.38
C MET A 290 7.95 2.85 8.38
N ASN A 291 9.04 3.63 8.34
CA ASN A 291 10.38 3.11 8.65
C ASN A 291 10.58 3.08 10.17
N ARG A 292 11.55 2.29 10.65
CA ARG A 292 11.87 2.20 12.07
C ARG A 292 12.88 3.28 12.49
N MET A 293 12.44 4.54 12.53
CA MET A 293 13.26 5.67 13.03
C MET A 293 12.66 6.22 14.33
N GLU A 294 13.46 6.71 15.28
CA GLU A 294 12.92 7.26 16.55
C GLU A 294 11.86 8.35 16.35
N ARG A 295 12.06 9.22 15.35
CA ARG A 295 11.10 10.27 14.99
C ARG A 295 9.72 9.72 14.55
N GLN A 296 9.65 8.45 14.17
CA GLN A 296 8.44 7.74 13.71
C GLN A 296 7.66 7.14 14.89
N LYS A 297 8.25 7.01 16.09
CA LYS A 297 7.52 6.55 17.28
C LYS A 297 6.31 7.43 17.59
N LYS A 298 6.45 8.74 17.38
CA LYS A 298 5.42 9.77 17.65
C LYS A 298 4.42 10.00 16.51
N ARG A 299 4.43 9.19 15.44
CA ARG A 299 3.57 9.36 14.26
C ARG A 299 2.68 8.14 14.05
N GLY A 300 1.48 8.36 13.49
CA GLY A 300 0.62 7.27 13.02
C GLY A 300 1.20 6.55 11.79
N GLY A 301 0.71 5.35 11.51
CA GLY A 301 1.08 4.56 10.33
C GLY A 301 0.69 3.09 10.46
N GLY A 302 0.87 2.32 9.38
CA GLY A 302 0.42 0.93 9.33
C GLY A 302 1.35 -0.01 8.56
N SER A 303 1.04 -1.30 8.63
CA SER A 303 1.72 -2.36 7.89
C SER A 303 0.78 -3.54 7.64
N PRO A 304 0.47 -3.85 6.37
CA PRO A 304 -0.06 -5.16 5.99
C PRO A 304 1.02 -6.27 6.02
N ARG A 305 0.62 -7.45 6.47
CA ARG A 305 1.41 -8.68 6.55
C ARG A 305 0.64 -9.81 5.84
N GLY A 306 1.33 -10.64 5.06
CA GLY A 306 0.71 -11.77 4.34
C GLY A 306 1.71 -12.85 3.95
#